data_AF-A0A848LQN4-F1
#
_entry.id   AF-A0A848LQN4-F1
#
_cell.length_a   1.000
_cell.length_b   1.000
_cell.length_c   1.000
_cell.angle_alpha   90.00
_cell.angle_beta   90.00
_cell.angle_gamma   90.00
#
_symmetry.space_group_name_H-M   'P 1'
#
loop_
_entity.id
_entity.type
_entity.pdbx_description
1 polymer ?
#
loop_
_entity_poly.entity_id
_entity_poly.type
_entity_poly.pdbx_seq_one_letter_code
_entity_poly.pdbx_strand_id
1 'polypeptide(L)'
;MFPRAAMGVACAAALTSGVASADEHVLVLLDRTGSMSLQSVPGKTRFQVAKERINAFLDIVPPQPTKYAFWTFEGTGYVQVFSFAQNKTAAEVKAAVNAAALGGNTPLAHSVCAAVDTLINYLPNEFHTKRIYMATDGEENATPTTDQCYGANSSTAYPNLATNSWQWKVRNKACTGSANAPGPCSGGIPPAGLTLIVDIDHLYDFVPFQANALTEDGEDPRARSGFAAATLANNDASFFGGLSNETHGRYAGITPATPPAQATPVPGDATGDGCVNVSDRQAVLAQYGQSVPPGTPTDFNRDGIVNIYDNNTVLQNYGRGCTTLVK
;
A
#
# COMPACT_ATOMS: atom_id res chain seq x y z
N MET A 1 -44.74 -66.93 -13.20
CA MET A 1 -44.84 -65.92 -12.13
C MET A 1 -43.41 -65.48 -11.83
N PHE A 2 -42.92 -64.44 -12.51
CA PHE A 2 -41.55 -63.93 -12.40
C PHE A 2 -41.57 -62.61 -11.61
N PRO A 3 -40.74 -62.41 -10.57
CA PRO A 3 -40.62 -61.11 -9.95
C PRO A 3 -39.59 -60.24 -10.69
N ARG A 4 -39.95 -58.97 -10.82
CA ARG A 4 -39.19 -57.89 -11.49
C ARG A 4 -37.95 -57.51 -10.66
N ALA A 5 -36.81 -57.37 -11.32
CA ALA A 5 -35.63 -56.70 -10.80
C ALA A 5 -35.83 -55.18 -10.87
N ALA A 6 -35.64 -54.48 -9.75
CA ALA A 6 -35.60 -53.02 -9.68
C ALA A 6 -34.16 -52.56 -9.94
N MET A 7 -33.98 -51.78 -11.00
CA MET A 7 -32.72 -51.20 -11.43
C MET A 7 -32.61 -49.80 -10.80
N GLY A 8 -31.81 -49.69 -9.73
CA GLY A 8 -31.51 -48.40 -9.09
C GLY A 8 -30.40 -47.68 -9.85
N VAL A 9 -30.75 -46.60 -10.54
CA VAL A 9 -29.77 -45.68 -11.15
C VAL A 9 -29.33 -44.69 -10.07
N ALA A 10 -28.10 -44.86 -9.57
CA ALA A 10 -27.44 -43.88 -8.73
C ALA A 10 -26.88 -42.76 -9.63
N CYS A 11 -27.49 -41.58 -9.57
CA CYS A 11 -26.99 -40.39 -10.25
C CYS A 11 -25.90 -39.75 -9.38
N ALA A 12 -24.63 -40.05 -9.66
CA ALA A 12 -23.49 -39.38 -9.04
C ALA A 12 -23.34 -37.98 -9.68
N ALA A 13 -23.95 -36.97 -9.05
CA ALA A 13 -23.67 -35.58 -9.38
C ALA A 13 -22.31 -35.19 -8.78
N ALA A 14 -21.27 -35.19 -9.60
CA ALA A 14 -20.00 -34.55 -9.29
C ALA A 14 -20.23 -33.03 -9.27
N LEU A 15 -20.40 -32.47 -8.06
CA LEU A 15 -20.34 -31.04 -7.84
C LEU A 15 -18.88 -30.61 -7.89
N THR A 16 -18.39 -30.28 -9.09
CA THR A 16 -17.17 -29.48 -9.23
C THR A 16 -17.52 -28.04 -8.85
N SER A 17 -17.43 -27.71 -7.56
CA SER A 17 -17.45 -26.32 -7.10
C SER A 17 -16.12 -25.66 -7.46
N GLY A 18 -15.97 -25.31 -8.74
CA GLY A 18 -14.93 -24.37 -9.18
C GLY A 18 -15.36 -22.96 -8.81
N VAL A 19 -15.13 -22.56 -7.57
CA VAL A 19 -15.15 -21.13 -7.19
C VAL A 19 -13.84 -20.52 -7.63
N ALA A 20 -13.76 -20.14 -8.90
CA ALA A 20 -12.81 -19.13 -9.34
C ALA A 20 -13.37 -17.75 -8.95
N SER A 21 -13.39 -17.48 -7.65
CA SER A 21 -13.68 -16.16 -7.09
C SER A 21 -12.39 -15.34 -7.12
N ALA A 22 -12.46 -14.05 -7.38
CA ALA A 22 -11.28 -13.21 -7.29
C ALA A 22 -10.98 -12.93 -5.82
N ASP A 23 -9.97 -13.58 -5.23
CA ASP A 23 -9.78 -13.52 -3.77
C ASP A 23 -9.20 -12.19 -3.25
N GLU A 24 -8.78 -11.27 -4.14
CA GLU A 24 -8.24 -9.96 -3.76
C GLU A 24 -8.78 -8.80 -4.64
N HIS A 25 -9.19 -7.71 -4.00
CA HIS A 25 -9.53 -6.44 -4.65
C HIS A 25 -8.50 -5.37 -4.27
N VAL A 26 -7.81 -4.83 -5.26
CA VAL A 26 -6.70 -3.89 -5.07
C VAL A 26 -7.03 -2.54 -5.69
N LEU A 27 -7.03 -1.49 -4.87
CA LEU A 27 -7.09 -0.11 -5.32
C LEU A 27 -5.69 0.50 -5.23
N VAL A 28 -5.12 0.83 -6.38
CA VAL A 28 -3.85 1.56 -6.46
C VAL A 28 -4.14 3.05 -6.41
N LEU A 29 -3.52 3.75 -5.47
CA LEU A 29 -3.69 5.18 -5.25
C LEU A 29 -2.35 5.90 -5.45
N LEU A 30 -2.26 6.72 -6.50
CA LEU A 30 -1.05 7.45 -6.86
C LEU A 30 -1.21 8.95 -6.60
N ASP A 31 -0.36 9.46 -5.72
CA ASP A 31 -0.12 10.89 -5.59
C ASP A 31 0.58 11.41 -6.85
N ARG A 32 0.00 12.44 -7.46
CA ARG A 32 0.57 13.11 -8.64
C ARG A 32 0.82 14.60 -8.40
N THR A 33 0.84 15.03 -7.15
CA THR A 33 0.87 16.45 -6.79
C THR A 33 2.19 17.13 -7.11
N GLY A 34 2.21 18.46 -7.07
CA GLY A 34 3.41 19.23 -7.42
C GLY A 34 4.65 18.84 -6.61
N SER A 35 4.49 18.52 -5.32
CA SER A 35 5.57 18.07 -4.44
C SER A 35 6.18 16.73 -4.87
N MET A 36 5.43 15.89 -5.60
CA MET A 36 5.95 14.66 -6.20
C MET A 36 6.98 14.93 -7.32
N SER A 37 7.10 16.17 -7.81
CA SER A 37 8.18 16.56 -8.73
C SER A 37 9.54 16.74 -8.05
N LEU A 38 9.57 16.80 -6.72
CA LEU A 38 10.80 16.93 -5.95
C LEU A 38 11.63 15.64 -6.06
N GLN A 39 12.93 15.79 -5.89
CA GLN A 39 13.85 14.66 -5.91
C GLN A 39 13.57 13.74 -4.73
N SER A 40 13.45 12.43 -4.97
CA SER A 40 13.30 11.42 -3.91
C SER A 40 14.61 10.73 -3.62
N VAL A 41 15.30 10.27 -4.66
CA VAL A 41 16.64 9.65 -4.57
C VAL A 41 17.55 10.25 -5.64
N PRO A 42 18.88 10.07 -5.58
CA PRO A 42 19.79 10.53 -6.62
C PRO A 42 19.30 10.20 -8.04
N GLY A 43 18.98 11.23 -8.83
CA GLY A 43 18.56 11.10 -10.22
C GLY A 43 17.08 10.76 -10.48
N LYS A 44 16.23 10.62 -9.45
CA LYS A 44 14.79 10.36 -9.63
C LYS A 44 13.92 11.23 -8.74
N THR A 45 12.83 11.72 -9.32
CA THR A 45 11.73 12.39 -8.60
C THR A 45 10.91 11.42 -7.77
N ARG A 46 10.19 11.90 -6.75
CA ARG A 46 9.22 11.10 -5.97
C ARG A 46 8.20 10.45 -6.90
N PHE A 47 7.71 11.16 -7.91
CA PHE A 47 6.77 10.62 -8.88
C PHE A 47 7.34 9.47 -9.72
N GLN A 48 8.60 9.58 -10.15
CA GLN A 48 9.27 8.49 -10.87
C GLN A 48 9.45 7.26 -9.98
N VAL A 49 9.89 7.46 -8.74
CA VAL A 49 10.03 6.34 -7.78
C VAL A 49 8.66 5.72 -7.52
N ALA A 50 7.63 6.51 -7.20
CA ALA A 50 6.27 6.03 -6.96
C ALA A 50 5.74 5.14 -8.11
N LYS A 51 5.91 5.58 -9.36
CA LYS A 51 5.57 4.78 -10.55
C LYS A 51 6.29 3.45 -10.59
N GLU A 52 7.60 3.45 -10.35
CA GLU A 52 8.39 2.22 -10.36
C GLU A 52 7.98 1.26 -9.24
N ARG A 53 7.66 1.77 -8.04
CA ARG A 53 7.21 0.94 -6.93
C ARG A 53 5.84 0.32 -7.17
N ILE A 54 4.89 1.10 -7.69
CA ILE A 54 3.58 0.58 -8.14
C ILE A 54 3.77 -0.49 -9.21
N ASN A 55 4.65 -0.26 -10.19
CA ASN A 55 4.94 -1.25 -11.23
C ASN A 55 5.51 -2.55 -10.64
N ALA A 56 6.43 -2.46 -9.67
CA ALA A 56 7.00 -3.61 -8.99
C ALA A 56 5.93 -4.38 -8.18
N PHE A 57 5.04 -3.67 -7.50
CA PHE A 57 3.90 -4.28 -6.81
C PHE A 57 2.95 -5.01 -7.77
N LEU A 58 2.69 -4.44 -8.96
CA LEU A 58 1.83 -5.05 -9.98
C LEU A 58 2.49 -6.20 -10.74
N ASP A 59 3.82 -6.28 -10.76
CA ASP A 59 4.55 -7.42 -11.34
C ASP A 59 4.50 -8.67 -10.46
N ILE A 60 4.15 -8.50 -9.19
CA ILE A 60 3.85 -9.60 -8.28
C ILE A 60 2.44 -10.09 -8.56
N VAL A 61 2.35 -11.20 -9.30
CA VAL A 61 1.08 -11.85 -9.65
C VAL A 61 0.71 -12.81 -8.51
N PRO A 62 -0.34 -12.51 -7.72
CA PRO A 62 -0.83 -13.46 -6.74
C PRO A 62 -1.46 -14.68 -7.43
N PRO A 63 -1.47 -15.86 -6.81
CA PRO A 63 -2.02 -17.08 -7.41
C PRO A 63 -3.54 -17.01 -7.59
N GLN A 64 -4.18 -16.16 -6.79
CA GLN A 64 -5.61 -15.90 -6.80
C GLN A 64 -5.99 -14.76 -7.75
N PRO A 65 -7.16 -14.80 -8.41
CA PRO A 65 -7.56 -13.75 -9.34
C PRO A 65 -7.70 -12.40 -8.60
N THR A 66 -7.12 -11.34 -9.17
CA THR A 66 -7.16 -9.99 -8.58
C THR A 66 -8.00 -9.05 -9.44
N LYS A 67 -8.84 -8.22 -8.79
CA LYS A 67 -9.51 -7.09 -9.44
C LYS A 67 -8.77 -5.81 -9.10
N TYR A 68 -8.52 -4.97 -10.10
CA TYR A 68 -7.82 -3.70 -9.91
C TYR A 68 -8.72 -2.49 -10.15
N ALA A 69 -8.55 -1.48 -9.31
CA ALA A 69 -8.92 -0.09 -9.56
C ALA A 69 -7.66 0.76 -9.51
N PHE A 70 -7.61 1.85 -10.27
CA PHE A 70 -6.47 2.75 -10.29
C PHE A 70 -6.94 4.19 -10.23
N TRP A 71 -6.52 4.88 -9.19
CA TRP A 71 -6.88 6.24 -8.88
C TRP A 71 -5.61 7.08 -8.79
N THR A 72 -5.71 8.32 -9.25
CA THR A 72 -4.72 9.35 -8.93
C THR A 72 -5.41 10.42 -8.10
N PHE A 73 -4.68 11.24 -7.35
CA PHE A 73 -5.29 12.40 -6.69
C PHE A 73 -4.54 13.69 -6.95
N GLU A 74 -5.31 14.76 -7.17
CA GLU A 74 -4.82 16.11 -7.42
C GLU A 74 -5.92 17.15 -7.12
N GLY A 75 -5.51 18.38 -6.85
CA GLY A 75 -6.44 19.48 -6.63
C GLY A 75 -7.22 19.27 -5.33
N THR A 76 -8.55 19.17 -5.40
CA THR A 76 -9.42 18.98 -4.23
C THR A 76 -10.06 17.59 -4.16
N GLY A 77 -9.66 16.67 -5.03
CA GLY A 77 -10.27 15.36 -5.16
C GLY A 77 -9.36 14.26 -5.66
N TYR A 78 -9.96 13.10 -5.92
CA TYR A 78 -9.34 12.01 -6.67
C TYR A 78 -9.90 11.94 -8.07
N VAL A 79 -9.12 11.36 -8.99
CA VAL A 79 -9.50 11.00 -10.34
C VAL A 79 -9.48 9.48 -10.43
N GLN A 80 -10.65 8.89 -10.59
CA GLN A 80 -10.78 7.46 -10.87
C GLN A 80 -10.40 7.19 -12.34
N VAL A 81 -9.16 6.74 -12.56
CA VAL A 81 -8.69 6.34 -13.90
C VAL A 81 -9.33 5.03 -14.31
N PHE A 82 -9.33 4.05 -13.41
CA PHE A 82 -10.04 2.78 -13.57
C PHE A 82 -10.87 2.42 -12.34
N SER A 83 -12.07 1.87 -12.58
CA SER A 83 -12.92 1.24 -11.58
C SER A 83 -12.79 -0.28 -11.62
N PHE A 84 -13.17 -0.95 -10.54
CA PHE A 84 -13.21 -2.42 -10.51
C PHE A 84 -14.11 -3.03 -11.58
N ALA A 85 -15.21 -2.36 -11.95
CA ALA A 85 -16.16 -2.83 -12.95
C ALA A 85 -15.54 -2.94 -14.36
N GLN A 86 -14.45 -2.21 -14.62
CA GLN A 86 -13.75 -2.27 -15.91
C GLN A 86 -12.84 -3.49 -16.04
N ASN A 87 -12.62 -4.25 -14.96
CA ASN A 87 -11.88 -5.52 -14.95
C ASN A 87 -10.50 -5.44 -15.64
N LYS A 88 -9.73 -4.39 -15.33
CA LYS A 88 -8.41 -4.17 -15.92
C LYS A 88 -7.39 -5.17 -15.41
N THR A 89 -6.51 -5.60 -16.32
CA THR A 89 -5.34 -6.41 -15.99
C THR A 89 -4.26 -5.56 -15.31
N ALA A 90 -3.35 -6.19 -14.57
CA ALA A 90 -2.20 -5.50 -13.98
C ALA A 90 -1.36 -4.76 -15.04
N ALA A 91 -1.19 -5.34 -16.24
CA ALA A 91 -0.49 -4.71 -17.35
C ALA A 91 -1.16 -3.42 -17.85
N GLU A 92 -2.49 -3.39 -17.94
CA GLU A 92 -3.23 -2.18 -18.30
C GLU A 92 -3.14 -1.11 -17.21
N VAL A 93 -3.19 -1.50 -15.94
CA VAL A 93 -2.99 -0.57 -14.81
C VAL A 93 -1.57 0.01 -14.86
N LYS A 94 -0.53 -0.81 -15.09
CA LYS A 94 0.85 -0.34 -15.26
C LYS A 94 0.97 0.67 -16.41
N ALA A 95 0.31 0.41 -17.54
CA ALA A 95 0.31 1.35 -18.66
C ALA A 95 -0.30 2.70 -18.27
N ALA A 96 -1.42 2.70 -17.53
CA ALA A 96 -2.05 3.92 -17.03
C ALA A 96 -1.20 4.63 -15.97
N VAL A 97 -0.58 3.89 -15.05
CA VAL A 97 0.38 4.43 -14.07
C VAL A 97 1.49 5.16 -14.82
N ASN A 98 2.12 4.52 -15.79
CA ASN A 98 3.22 5.11 -16.56
C ASN A 98 2.79 6.32 -17.40
N ALA A 99 1.53 6.36 -17.85
CA ALA A 99 0.95 7.51 -18.57
C ALA A 99 0.52 8.67 -17.65
N ALA A 100 0.39 8.45 -16.33
CA ALA A 100 0.04 9.51 -15.39
C ALA A 100 1.10 10.64 -15.43
N ALA A 101 0.63 11.88 -15.29
CA ALA A 101 1.45 13.08 -15.25
C ALA A 101 1.26 13.79 -13.91
N LEU A 102 2.17 14.71 -13.57
CA LEU A 102 2.06 15.55 -12.39
C LEU A 102 0.94 16.59 -12.53
N GLY A 103 0.34 16.99 -11.41
CA GLY A 103 -0.59 18.11 -11.31
C GLY A 103 -1.18 18.30 -9.90
N GLY A 104 -1.57 19.54 -9.60
CA GLY A 104 -2.46 19.93 -8.50
C GLY A 104 -1.92 19.86 -7.05
N ASN A 105 -2.85 20.10 -6.12
CA ASN A 105 -2.68 20.00 -4.66
C ASN A 105 -3.05 18.60 -4.14
N THR A 106 -2.92 18.37 -2.84
CA THR A 106 -2.86 17.03 -2.21
C THR A 106 -4.05 16.78 -1.27
N PRO A 107 -5.18 16.25 -1.80
CA PRO A 107 -6.37 15.88 -1.02
C PRO A 107 -6.25 14.43 -0.54
N LEU A 108 -5.16 14.12 0.18
CA LEU A 108 -4.78 12.78 0.63
C LEU A 108 -5.90 12.11 1.45
N ALA A 109 -6.39 12.75 2.52
CA ALA A 109 -7.38 12.22 3.44
C ALA A 109 -8.71 11.94 2.73
N HIS A 110 -9.18 12.87 1.88
CA HIS A 110 -10.34 12.63 1.01
C HIS A 110 -10.14 11.41 0.11
N SER A 111 -8.98 11.32 -0.54
CA SER A 111 -8.68 10.26 -1.51
C SER A 111 -8.61 8.89 -0.86
N VAL A 112 -7.95 8.77 0.29
CA VAL A 112 -7.89 7.53 1.07
C VAL A 112 -9.28 7.13 1.57
N CYS A 113 -10.06 8.08 2.10
CA CYS A 113 -11.38 7.74 2.63
C CYS A 113 -12.38 7.33 1.54
N ALA A 114 -12.34 7.96 0.37
CA ALA A 114 -13.12 7.54 -0.78
C ALA A 114 -12.66 6.19 -1.35
N ALA A 115 -11.36 5.90 -1.32
CA ALA A 115 -10.82 4.60 -1.71
C ALA A 115 -11.31 3.48 -0.79
N VAL A 116 -11.31 3.73 0.52
CA VAL A 116 -11.88 2.80 1.51
C VAL A 116 -13.37 2.57 1.24
N ASP A 117 -14.16 3.63 1.04
CA ASP A 117 -15.59 3.50 0.71
C ASP A 117 -15.80 2.69 -0.57
N THR A 118 -14.98 2.89 -1.59
CA THR A 118 -15.08 2.15 -2.85
C THR A 118 -14.77 0.67 -2.66
N LEU A 119 -13.74 0.34 -1.90
CA LEU A 119 -13.36 -1.05 -1.62
C LEU A 119 -14.42 -1.82 -0.81
N ILE A 120 -14.95 -1.18 0.24
CA ILE A 120 -15.99 -1.79 1.09
C ILE A 120 -17.27 -2.02 0.29
N ASN A 121 -17.68 -1.04 -0.52
CA ASN A 121 -18.91 -1.12 -1.30
C ASN A 121 -18.77 -1.98 -2.57
N TYR A 122 -17.55 -2.34 -2.97
CA TYR A 122 -17.32 -3.22 -4.12
C TYR A 122 -17.42 -4.70 -3.71
N LEU A 123 -18.53 -5.31 -4.14
CA LEU A 123 -18.91 -6.69 -3.79
C LEU A 123 -18.89 -6.89 -2.26
N PRO A 124 -19.78 -6.19 -1.53
CA PRO A 124 -19.73 -6.10 -0.07
C PRO A 124 -20.04 -7.42 0.63
N ASN A 125 -20.71 -8.35 -0.06
CA ASN A 125 -21.03 -9.68 0.47
C ASN A 125 -19.95 -10.72 0.14
N GLU A 126 -18.89 -10.32 -0.57
CA GLU A 126 -17.74 -11.16 -0.86
C GLU A 126 -16.60 -10.76 0.07
N PHE A 127 -16.26 -11.65 0.99
CA PHE A 127 -15.24 -11.45 2.03
C PHE A 127 -13.80 -11.55 1.51
N HIS A 128 -13.59 -11.13 0.27
CA HIS A 128 -12.29 -11.04 -0.36
C HIS A 128 -11.42 -9.99 0.33
N THR A 129 -10.11 -10.24 0.32
CA THR A 129 -9.13 -9.30 0.84
C THR A 129 -9.26 -7.98 0.10
N LYS A 130 -9.43 -6.88 0.83
CA LYS A 130 -9.48 -5.53 0.27
C LYS A 130 -8.12 -4.87 0.54
N ARG A 131 -7.50 -4.30 -0.49
CA ARG A 131 -6.17 -3.71 -0.37
C ARG A 131 -6.12 -2.33 -1.01
N ILE A 132 -5.53 -1.38 -0.30
CA ILE A 132 -5.07 -0.11 -0.85
C ILE A 132 -3.56 -0.21 -0.99
N TYR A 133 -3.05 0.07 -2.18
CA TYR A 133 -1.62 0.33 -2.39
C TYR A 133 -1.46 1.82 -2.68
N MET A 134 -0.84 2.55 -1.77
CA MET A 134 -0.71 3.99 -1.86
C MET A 134 0.75 4.41 -2.03
N ALA A 135 1.03 5.30 -2.99
CA ALA A 135 2.30 5.98 -3.12
C ALA A 135 2.09 7.49 -2.99
N THR A 136 2.65 8.11 -1.96
CA THR A 136 2.46 9.53 -1.60
C THR A 136 3.67 10.10 -0.89
N ASP A 137 3.80 11.43 -0.86
CA ASP A 137 4.77 12.14 -0.02
C ASP A 137 4.18 12.71 1.28
N GLY A 138 2.89 12.44 1.54
CA GLY A 138 2.27 12.62 2.85
C GLY A 138 1.63 13.99 3.12
N GLU A 139 1.74 14.95 2.21
CA GLU A 139 1.31 16.34 2.48
C GLU A 139 -0.21 16.53 2.37
N GLU A 140 -1.01 16.28 3.39
CA GLU A 140 -2.44 16.66 3.36
C GLU A 140 -2.64 18.18 3.39
N ASN A 141 -3.25 18.75 2.34
CA ASN A 141 -3.49 20.20 2.28
C ASN A 141 -4.75 20.63 1.52
N ALA A 142 -5.56 19.70 0.98
CA ALA A 142 -6.64 20.06 0.06
C ALA A 142 -7.92 19.24 0.18
N THR A 143 -8.07 18.42 1.22
CA THR A 143 -9.32 17.72 1.52
C THR A 143 -10.46 18.74 1.73
N PRO A 144 -11.59 18.62 1.00
CA PRO A 144 -12.72 19.55 1.14
C PRO A 144 -13.30 19.55 2.56
N THR A 145 -13.72 20.70 3.07
CA THR A 145 -14.30 20.84 4.43
C THR A 145 -15.59 20.04 4.64
N THR A 146 -16.25 19.65 3.56
CA THR A 146 -17.46 18.82 3.55
C THR A 146 -17.15 17.33 3.63
N ASP A 147 -15.90 16.91 3.47
CA ASP A 147 -15.50 15.51 3.50
C ASP A 147 -15.50 14.96 4.94
N GLN A 148 -15.91 13.70 5.09
CA GLN A 148 -15.95 13.04 6.40
C GLN A 148 -14.57 12.95 7.06
N CYS A 149 -13.50 12.88 6.27
CA CYS A 149 -12.11 12.77 6.70
C CYS A 149 -11.37 14.11 6.78
N TYR A 150 -12.06 15.22 6.47
CA TYR A 150 -11.52 16.55 6.71
C TYR A 150 -11.20 16.78 8.20
N GLY A 151 -10.04 17.36 8.47
CA GLY A 151 -9.63 17.75 9.81
C GLY A 151 -8.29 18.49 9.79
N ALA A 152 -7.94 19.13 10.91
CA ALA A 152 -6.61 19.67 11.10
C ALA A 152 -5.56 18.54 11.19
N ASN A 153 -4.27 18.89 11.06
CA ASN A 153 -3.20 17.96 11.40
C ASN A 153 -3.28 17.52 12.86
N SER A 154 -2.97 16.25 13.12
CA SER A 154 -2.85 15.73 14.48
C SER A 154 -1.74 16.46 15.23
N SER A 155 -2.06 16.99 16.42
CA SER A 155 -1.08 17.61 17.33
C SER A 155 -0.22 16.59 18.09
N THR A 156 -0.51 15.29 17.93
CA THR A 156 0.12 14.17 18.62
C THR A 156 0.49 13.08 17.63
N ALA A 157 1.55 12.34 17.93
CA ALA A 157 2.04 11.25 17.08
C ALA A 157 1.21 9.97 17.24
N TYR A 158 1.33 9.08 16.25
CA TYR A 158 0.77 7.73 16.31
C TYR A 158 1.33 6.94 17.51
N PRO A 159 0.54 6.10 18.22
CA PRO A 159 -0.88 5.78 17.99
C PRO A 159 -1.89 6.77 18.61
N ASN A 160 -1.40 7.77 19.34
CA ASN A 160 -2.23 8.68 20.14
C ASN A 160 -2.71 9.88 19.32
N LEU A 161 -3.37 9.67 18.18
CA LEU A 161 -3.78 10.74 17.27
C LEU A 161 -4.82 11.69 17.90
N ALA A 162 -4.68 13.00 17.65
CA ALA A 162 -5.60 14.00 18.16
C ALA A 162 -7.01 13.78 17.58
N THR A 163 -8.03 13.74 18.44
CA THR A 163 -9.42 13.52 18.03
C THR A 163 -9.85 14.52 16.95
N ASN A 164 -10.52 14.04 15.92
CA ASN A 164 -10.96 14.80 14.74
C ASN A 164 -9.85 15.37 13.84
N SER A 165 -8.58 15.05 14.09
CA SER A 165 -7.54 15.26 13.07
C SER A 165 -7.83 14.41 11.83
N TRP A 166 -7.34 14.81 10.66
CA TRP A 166 -7.52 14.01 9.46
C TRP A 166 -6.85 12.63 9.60
N GLN A 167 -5.69 12.53 10.27
CA GLN A 167 -5.03 11.25 10.55
C GLN A 167 -5.93 10.33 11.38
N TRP A 168 -6.53 10.86 12.46
CA TRP A 168 -7.45 10.10 13.30
C TRP A 168 -8.66 9.59 12.50
N LYS A 169 -9.20 10.44 11.61
CA LYS A 169 -10.33 10.11 10.76
C LYS A 169 -10.00 9.07 9.69
N VAL A 170 -8.87 9.21 9.00
CA VAL A 170 -8.40 8.24 8.00
C VAL A 170 -8.16 6.88 8.64
N ARG A 171 -7.48 6.83 9.80
CA ARG A 171 -7.25 5.58 10.52
C ARG A 171 -8.55 4.93 10.96
N ASN A 172 -9.52 5.70 11.47
CA ASN A 172 -10.83 5.14 11.82
C ASN A 172 -11.58 4.65 10.58
N LYS A 173 -11.55 5.41 9.49
CA LYS A 173 -12.16 4.98 8.23
C LYS A 173 -11.58 3.64 7.76
N ALA A 174 -10.26 3.49 7.81
CA ALA A 174 -9.57 2.25 7.45
C ALA A 174 -9.85 1.09 8.43
N CYS A 175 -10.05 1.34 9.72
CA CYS A 175 -10.31 0.26 10.68
C CYS A 175 -11.79 -0.11 10.82
N THR A 176 -12.72 0.83 10.63
CA THR A 176 -14.14 0.65 10.98
C THR A 176 -15.11 1.00 9.85
N GLY A 177 -14.60 1.47 8.70
CA GLY A 177 -15.44 1.96 7.60
C GLY A 177 -16.09 3.31 7.89
N SER A 178 -15.85 3.92 9.06
CA SER A 178 -16.43 5.20 9.46
C SER A 178 -15.37 6.14 10.04
N ALA A 179 -15.21 7.30 9.41
CA ALA A 179 -14.22 8.30 9.81
C ALA A 179 -14.41 8.80 11.25
N ASN A 180 -15.65 8.79 11.75
CA ASN A 180 -16.02 9.35 13.06
C ASN A 180 -16.27 8.27 14.13
N ALA A 181 -16.09 6.99 13.80
CA ALA A 181 -16.28 5.89 14.75
C ALA A 181 -14.93 5.21 15.05
N PRO A 182 -14.30 5.51 16.20
CA PRO A 182 -13.07 4.82 16.59
C PRO A 182 -13.35 3.35 16.90
N GLY A 183 -12.37 2.49 16.62
CA GLY A 183 -12.45 1.05 16.87
C GLY A 183 -11.18 0.32 16.43
N PRO A 184 -10.93 -0.91 16.90
CA PRO A 184 -9.74 -1.65 16.51
C PRO A 184 -9.80 -2.10 15.05
N CYS A 185 -8.67 -2.07 14.34
CA CYS A 185 -8.56 -2.67 12.99
C CYS A 185 -8.77 -4.20 13.02
N SER A 186 -8.47 -4.86 14.14
CA SER A 186 -8.68 -6.31 14.31
C SER A 186 -10.15 -6.75 14.29
N GLY A 187 -11.10 -5.83 14.42
CA GLY A 187 -12.52 -6.12 14.27
C GLY A 187 -12.96 -6.31 12.81
N GLY A 188 -12.10 -5.95 11.85
CA GLY A 188 -12.44 -5.84 10.44
C GLY A 188 -13.33 -4.62 10.15
N ILE A 189 -13.45 -4.30 8.87
CA ILE A 189 -14.36 -3.26 8.41
C ILE A 189 -15.76 -3.86 8.21
N PRO A 190 -16.87 -3.16 8.52
CA PRO A 190 -18.21 -3.61 8.19
C PRO A 190 -18.41 -3.84 6.67
N PRO A 191 -19.10 -4.91 6.25
CA PRO A 191 -19.63 -6.00 7.08
C PRO A 191 -18.53 -6.86 7.75
N ALA A 192 -18.78 -7.26 9.00
CA ALA A 192 -17.81 -7.98 9.84
C ALA A 192 -17.17 -9.15 9.09
N GLY A 193 -15.84 -9.22 9.12
CA GLY A 193 -15.05 -10.22 8.40
C GLY A 193 -14.31 -9.69 7.16
N LEU A 194 -14.52 -8.43 6.75
CA LEU A 194 -13.67 -7.80 5.73
C LEU A 194 -12.35 -7.32 6.34
N THR A 195 -11.25 -7.85 5.82
CA THR A 195 -9.91 -7.35 6.11
C THR A 195 -9.53 -6.30 5.06
N LEU A 196 -9.27 -5.07 5.51
CA LEU A 196 -8.61 -4.06 4.71
C LEU A 196 -7.13 -4.03 5.05
N ILE A 197 -6.31 -4.04 4.00
CA ILE A 197 -4.86 -3.90 4.10
C ILE A 197 -4.43 -2.61 3.41
N VAL A 198 -3.57 -1.83 4.06
CA VAL A 198 -3.06 -0.57 3.51
C VAL A 198 -1.54 -0.64 3.38
N ASP A 199 -1.07 -0.84 2.16
CA ASP A 199 0.34 -0.74 1.80
C ASP A 199 0.67 0.71 1.43
N ILE A 200 1.76 1.23 1.98
CA ILE A 200 2.14 2.63 1.83
C ILE A 200 3.62 2.73 1.48
N ASP A 201 3.87 3.32 0.31
CA ASP A 201 5.16 3.87 -0.05
C ASP A 201 5.13 5.37 0.22
N HIS A 202 5.85 5.79 1.25
CA HIS A 202 5.94 7.17 1.68
C HIS A 202 7.24 7.79 1.16
N LEU A 203 7.15 8.69 0.19
CA LEU A 203 8.28 9.28 -0.52
C LEU A 203 8.54 10.70 -0.02
N TYR A 204 9.29 10.83 1.06
CA TYR A 204 9.45 12.10 1.78
C TYR A 204 10.92 12.43 2.00
N ASP A 205 11.21 13.72 2.09
CA ASP A 205 12.56 14.16 2.44
C ASP A 205 12.65 14.32 3.95
N PHE A 206 13.17 13.29 4.63
CA PHE A 206 13.89 13.57 5.87
C PHE A 206 15.16 14.29 5.45
N VAL A 207 15.12 15.61 5.37
CA VAL A 207 16.33 16.37 5.66
C VAL A 207 16.36 16.40 7.19
N PRO A 208 17.17 15.55 7.88
CA PRO A 208 17.67 16.01 9.15
C PRO A 208 18.51 17.21 8.77
N PHE A 209 17.91 18.40 8.79
CA PHE A 209 18.71 19.59 8.94
C PHE A 209 19.47 19.32 10.23
N GLN A 210 20.76 19.03 10.09
CA GLN A 210 21.68 19.03 11.21
C GLN A 210 21.53 20.42 11.82
N ALA A 211 20.67 20.53 12.84
CA ALA A 211 20.47 21.75 13.60
C ALA A 211 21.75 22.19 14.35
N ASN A 212 22.89 21.54 14.07
CA ASN A 212 24.19 21.75 14.69
C ASN A 212 25.29 22.23 13.71
N ALA A 213 25.00 22.57 12.44
CA ALA A 213 26.07 22.91 11.49
C ALA A 213 26.05 24.33 10.89
N LEU A 214 25.05 25.18 11.16
CA LEU A 214 25.11 26.60 10.78
C LEU A 214 24.54 27.49 11.90
N THR A 215 25.28 27.58 13.01
CA THR A 215 25.37 28.86 13.72
C THR A 215 26.21 29.79 12.84
N GLU A 216 25.58 30.38 11.83
CA GLU A 216 26.04 31.67 11.33
C GLU A 216 25.30 32.74 12.14
N ASP A 217 26.08 33.55 12.83
CA ASP A 217 25.62 34.62 13.71
C ASP A 217 24.76 35.62 12.92
N GLY A 218 23.44 35.68 13.16
CA GLY A 218 22.67 36.89 12.88
C GLY A 218 21.25 36.80 12.29
N GLU A 219 20.66 35.63 12.04
CA GLU A 219 19.35 35.59 11.36
C GLU A 219 18.10 35.50 12.26
N ASP A 220 17.04 36.17 11.79
CA ASP A 220 15.74 36.48 12.42
C ASP A 220 15.06 35.27 13.10
N PRO A 221 14.60 35.38 14.37
CA PRO A 221 13.82 34.34 15.05
C PRO A 221 12.56 33.88 14.30
N ARG A 222 12.03 34.66 13.35
CA ARG A 222 10.87 34.28 12.53
C ARG A 222 11.19 33.25 11.43
N ALA A 223 12.45 33.10 11.02
CA ALA A 223 12.90 31.99 10.17
C ALA A 223 12.80 30.63 10.90
N ARG A 224 12.69 30.63 12.24
CA ARG A 224 12.49 29.40 13.03
C ARG A 224 11.10 28.80 12.94
N SER A 225 10.12 29.51 12.38
CA SER A 225 8.79 28.95 12.11
C SER A 225 8.81 27.80 11.09
N GLY A 226 9.89 27.66 10.32
CA GLY A 226 10.16 26.49 9.47
C GLY A 226 10.60 25.21 10.21
N PHE A 227 10.97 25.27 11.49
CA PHE A 227 11.35 24.07 12.26
C PHE A 227 10.15 23.26 12.76
N ALA A 228 8.91 23.74 12.59
CA ALA A 228 7.71 22.92 12.76
C ALA A 228 7.60 21.79 11.72
N ALA A 229 8.29 21.91 10.58
CA ALA A 229 8.31 20.87 9.55
C ALA A 229 9.02 19.57 10.01
N ALA A 230 10.03 19.68 10.89
CA ALA A 230 10.73 18.50 11.41
C ALA A 230 9.88 17.70 12.42
N THR A 231 9.01 18.35 13.19
CA THR A 231 8.07 17.69 14.10
C THR A 231 6.87 17.10 13.35
N LEU A 232 6.41 17.75 12.27
CA LEU A 232 5.31 17.25 11.44
C LEU A 232 5.72 16.06 10.55
N ALA A 233 6.91 16.07 9.95
CA ALA A 233 7.40 14.95 9.12
C ALA A 233 7.56 13.64 9.92
N ASN A 234 7.91 13.73 11.21
CA ASN A 234 7.93 12.57 12.11
C ASN A 234 6.52 12.04 12.41
N ASN A 235 5.50 12.89 12.34
CA ASN A 235 4.11 12.49 12.57
C ASN A 235 3.55 11.73 11.36
N ASP A 236 3.90 12.11 10.13
CA ASP A 236 3.37 11.42 8.95
C ASP A 236 4.02 10.05 8.74
N ALA A 237 5.34 9.96 8.88
CA ALA A 237 6.03 8.66 8.82
C ALA A 237 5.56 7.70 9.93
N SER A 238 5.37 8.19 11.16
CA SER A 238 4.81 7.37 12.25
C SER A 238 3.35 7.02 12.03
N PHE A 239 2.56 7.93 11.46
CA PHE A 239 1.17 7.70 11.09
C PHE A 239 1.03 6.60 10.03
N PHE A 240 1.72 6.73 8.90
CA PHE A 240 1.64 5.74 7.82
C PHE A 240 2.23 4.40 8.24
N GLY A 241 3.37 4.39 8.93
CA GLY A 241 3.94 3.16 9.49
C GLY A 241 2.99 2.47 10.47
N GLY A 242 2.36 3.26 11.33
CA GLY A 242 1.33 2.78 12.27
C GLY A 242 0.09 2.22 11.57
N LEU A 243 -0.45 2.96 10.60
CA LEU A 243 -1.64 2.58 9.84
C LEU A 243 -1.41 1.28 9.04
N SER A 244 -0.30 1.18 8.32
CA SER A 244 0.05 -0.05 7.62
C SER A 244 0.18 -1.21 8.60
N ASN A 245 0.88 -1.02 9.73
CA ASN A 245 1.02 -2.09 10.73
C ASN A 245 -0.33 -2.53 11.34
N GLU A 246 -1.23 -1.59 11.68
CA GLU A 246 -2.55 -1.92 12.20
C GLU A 246 -3.47 -2.61 11.19
N THR A 247 -3.30 -2.35 9.90
CA THR A 247 -4.06 -2.97 8.81
C THR A 247 -3.36 -4.21 8.21
N HIS A 248 -2.25 -4.66 8.81
CA HIS A 248 -1.43 -5.76 8.29
C HIS A 248 -0.91 -5.51 6.86
N GLY A 249 -0.64 -4.25 6.53
CA GLY A 249 0.02 -3.82 5.31
C GLY A 249 1.51 -3.56 5.49
N ARG A 250 2.16 -3.22 4.40
CA ARG A 250 3.57 -2.85 4.34
C ARG A 250 3.73 -1.33 4.36
N TYR A 251 4.64 -0.83 5.17
CA TYR A 251 5.15 0.54 5.07
C TYR A 251 6.57 0.56 4.50
N ALA A 252 6.86 1.49 3.60
CA ALA A 252 8.21 1.79 3.15
C ALA A 252 8.43 3.30 3.07
N GLY A 253 9.36 3.81 3.89
CA GLY A 253 9.80 5.20 3.85
C GLY A 253 10.99 5.38 2.89
N ILE A 254 10.82 6.18 1.85
CA ILE A 254 11.82 6.43 0.81
C ILE A 254 12.26 7.87 0.90
N THR A 255 13.56 8.07 1.14
CA THR A 255 14.16 9.39 1.39
C THR A 255 15.37 9.62 0.49
N PRO A 256 15.91 10.85 0.41
CA PRO A 256 17.15 11.13 -0.31
C PRO A 256 18.35 10.31 0.16
N ALA A 257 18.31 9.81 1.40
CA ALA A 257 19.33 8.92 1.96
C ALA A 257 19.12 7.44 1.57
N THR A 258 17.95 7.06 1.06
CA THR A 258 17.68 5.70 0.62
C THR A 258 18.57 5.37 -0.58
N PRO A 259 19.38 4.30 -0.51
CA PRO A 259 20.18 3.84 -1.64
C PRO A 259 19.32 3.66 -2.90
N PRO A 260 19.76 4.10 -4.09
CA PRO A 260 18.98 3.96 -5.31
C PRO A 260 18.53 2.52 -5.63
N ALA A 261 19.33 1.52 -5.23
CA ALA A 261 18.99 0.10 -5.39
C ALA A 261 17.80 -0.34 -4.50
N GLN A 262 17.57 0.34 -3.37
CA GLN A 262 16.49 0.06 -2.41
C GLN A 262 15.24 0.90 -2.66
N ALA A 263 15.38 1.99 -3.44
CA ALA A 263 14.28 2.90 -3.76
C ALA A 263 13.17 2.20 -4.55
N THR A 264 13.55 1.22 -5.38
CA THR A 264 12.64 0.43 -6.21
C THR A 264 12.62 -1.01 -5.70
N PRO A 265 11.47 -1.54 -5.22
CA PRO A 265 11.37 -2.92 -4.78
C PRO A 265 11.76 -3.87 -5.90
N VAL A 266 12.59 -4.85 -5.55
CA VAL A 266 12.92 -5.95 -6.46
C VAL A 266 12.13 -7.17 -6.01
N PRO A 267 11.25 -7.75 -6.85
CA PRO A 267 10.58 -9.00 -6.49
C PRO A 267 11.62 -10.06 -6.10
N GLY A 268 11.43 -10.72 -4.97
CA GLY A 268 12.39 -11.69 -4.43
C GLY A 268 13.38 -11.12 -3.39
N ASP A 269 13.41 -9.81 -3.16
CA ASP A 269 14.21 -9.17 -2.11
C ASP A 269 13.44 -9.21 -0.77
N ALA A 270 13.53 -10.33 -0.07
CA ALA A 270 12.84 -10.57 1.20
C ALA A 270 13.45 -9.74 2.34
N THR A 271 14.73 -9.38 2.24
CA THR A 271 15.44 -8.61 3.26
C THR A 271 15.26 -7.10 3.09
N GLY A 272 14.85 -6.65 1.90
CA GLY A 272 14.67 -5.25 1.56
C GLY A 272 15.99 -4.50 1.38
N ASP A 273 17.09 -5.23 1.13
CA ASP A 273 18.43 -4.64 0.99
C ASP A 273 18.72 -4.11 -0.43
N GLY A 274 17.78 -4.32 -1.35
CA GLY A 274 17.85 -3.92 -2.76
C GLY A 274 18.58 -4.91 -3.65
N CYS A 275 18.94 -6.10 -3.18
CA CYS A 275 19.70 -7.11 -3.91
C CYS A 275 19.19 -8.52 -3.63
N VAL A 276 18.59 -9.17 -4.62
CA VAL A 276 18.09 -10.55 -4.47
C VAL A 276 19.24 -11.54 -4.43
N ASN A 277 19.52 -12.12 -3.27
CA ASN A 277 20.67 -12.98 -3.04
C ASN A 277 20.38 -14.14 -2.06
N VAL A 278 21.44 -14.77 -1.55
CA VAL A 278 21.34 -15.92 -0.63
C VAL A 278 20.64 -15.55 0.68
N SER A 279 20.77 -14.30 1.14
CA SER A 279 20.14 -13.80 2.36
C SER A 279 18.62 -13.79 2.23
N ASP A 280 18.09 -13.37 1.08
CA ASP A 280 16.64 -13.40 0.82
C ASP A 280 16.12 -14.82 0.76
N ARG A 281 16.87 -15.71 0.11
CA ARG A 281 16.53 -17.13 0.10
C ARG A 281 16.54 -17.70 1.52
N GLN A 282 17.51 -17.34 2.37
CA GLN A 282 17.54 -17.78 3.76
C GLN A 282 16.35 -17.23 4.56
N ALA A 283 15.96 -15.97 4.33
CA ALA A 283 14.78 -15.38 4.95
C ALA A 283 13.49 -16.16 4.59
N VAL A 284 13.29 -16.47 3.31
CA VAL A 284 12.16 -17.30 2.84
C VAL A 284 12.21 -18.70 3.46
N LEU A 285 13.38 -19.35 3.46
CA LEU A 285 13.53 -20.70 4.02
C LEU A 285 13.29 -20.75 5.53
N ALA A 286 13.60 -19.67 6.27
CA ALA A 286 13.34 -19.58 7.70
C ALA A 286 11.84 -19.59 8.05
N GLN A 287 10.98 -19.19 7.12
CA GLN A 287 9.52 -19.17 7.29
C GLN A 287 8.81 -20.22 6.42
N TYR A 288 9.56 -21.10 5.75
CA TYR A 288 8.99 -22.06 4.79
C TYR A 288 7.95 -22.99 5.43
N GLY A 289 6.79 -23.09 4.80
CA GLY A 289 5.63 -23.86 5.25
C GLY A 289 4.81 -23.18 6.35
N GLN A 290 5.17 -21.97 6.79
CA GLN A 290 4.42 -21.23 7.81
C GLN A 290 3.31 -20.41 7.16
N SER A 291 2.14 -20.40 7.80
CA SER A 291 1.14 -19.37 7.53
C SER A 291 1.59 -18.07 8.17
N VAL A 292 1.55 -16.99 7.40
CA VAL A 292 2.06 -15.68 7.82
C VAL A 292 0.98 -14.61 7.67
N PRO A 293 1.01 -13.54 8.48
CA PRO A 293 0.13 -12.41 8.28
C PRO A 293 0.37 -11.75 6.90
N PRO A 294 -0.66 -11.11 6.32
CA PRO A 294 -0.46 -10.30 5.13
C PRO A 294 0.64 -9.24 5.32
N GLY A 295 1.34 -8.90 4.25
CA GLY A 295 2.45 -7.94 4.28
C GLY A 295 3.78 -8.51 4.77
N THR A 296 3.84 -9.81 5.10
CA THR A 296 5.10 -10.49 5.45
C THR A 296 6.07 -10.46 4.25
N PRO A 297 7.30 -9.94 4.40
CA PRO A 297 8.22 -9.74 3.27
C PRO A 297 8.64 -11.00 2.49
N THR A 298 8.50 -12.18 3.10
CA THR A 298 8.86 -13.48 2.50
C THR A 298 7.69 -14.17 1.79
N ASP A 299 6.45 -13.67 1.95
CA ASP A 299 5.25 -14.09 1.22
C ASP A 299 5.07 -13.12 0.05
N PHE A 300 5.80 -13.38 -1.03
CA PHE A 300 5.81 -12.51 -2.20
C PHE A 300 4.50 -12.57 -2.94
N ASN A 301 3.92 -13.77 -3.10
CA ASN A 301 2.69 -13.92 -3.88
C ASN A 301 1.42 -13.55 -3.08
N ARG A 302 1.55 -13.24 -1.79
CA ARG A 302 0.49 -12.74 -0.90
C ARG A 302 -0.64 -13.76 -0.72
N ASP A 303 -0.29 -15.04 -0.70
CA ASP A 303 -1.24 -16.13 -0.47
C ASP A 303 -1.37 -16.53 1.01
N GLY A 304 -0.56 -15.90 1.89
CA GLY A 304 -0.57 -16.12 3.33
C GLY A 304 0.21 -17.35 3.79
N ILE A 305 0.93 -18.05 2.88
CA ILE A 305 1.75 -19.22 3.19
C ILE A 305 3.09 -19.12 2.47
N VAL A 306 4.17 -18.97 3.22
CA VAL A 306 5.53 -18.95 2.63
C VAL A 306 5.88 -20.34 2.11
N ASN A 307 6.05 -20.51 0.80
CA ASN A 307 6.23 -21.83 0.19
C ASN A 307 7.14 -21.82 -1.05
N ILE A 308 7.04 -22.86 -1.90
CA ILE A 308 7.86 -23.01 -3.10
C ILE A 308 7.66 -21.87 -4.11
N TYR A 309 6.47 -21.26 -4.17
CA TYR A 309 6.18 -20.14 -5.06
C TYR A 309 6.97 -18.88 -4.65
N ASP A 310 7.10 -18.61 -3.35
CA ASP A 310 7.92 -17.51 -2.84
C ASP A 310 9.41 -17.75 -3.07
N ASN A 311 9.87 -18.98 -2.77
CA ASN A 311 11.26 -19.35 -3.05
C ASN A 311 11.58 -19.27 -4.55
N ASN A 312 10.64 -19.64 -5.42
CA ASN A 312 10.80 -19.48 -6.87
C ASN A 312 10.89 -18.01 -7.29
N THR A 313 10.18 -17.10 -6.60
CA THR A 313 10.30 -15.65 -6.84
C THR A 313 11.73 -15.17 -6.56
N VAL A 314 12.35 -15.62 -5.46
CA VAL A 314 13.77 -15.34 -5.17
C VAL A 314 14.67 -15.90 -6.27
N LEU A 315 14.50 -17.17 -6.63
CA LEU A 315 15.36 -17.84 -7.62
C LEU A 315 15.27 -17.21 -9.02
N GLN A 316 14.07 -16.81 -9.45
CA GLN A 316 13.86 -16.15 -10.74
C GLN A 316 14.47 -14.76 -10.81
N ASN A 317 14.65 -14.10 -9.65
CA ASN A 317 15.21 -12.77 -9.57
C ASN A 317 16.64 -12.74 -9.02
N TYR A 318 17.28 -13.90 -8.81
CA TYR A 318 18.59 -13.99 -8.18
C TYR A 318 19.64 -13.13 -8.89
N GLY A 319 20.33 -12.29 -8.12
CA GLY A 319 21.31 -11.30 -8.59
C GLY A 319 20.73 -9.98 -9.06
N ARG A 320 19.40 -9.80 -9.13
CA ARG A 320 18.78 -8.51 -9.48
C ARG A 320 18.98 -7.48 -8.36
N GLY A 321 19.22 -6.23 -8.76
CA GLY A 321 19.41 -5.10 -7.85
C GLY A 321 20.80 -4.99 -7.21
N CYS A 322 21.60 -6.05 -7.28
CA CYS A 322 22.95 -6.10 -6.73
C CYS A 322 23.92 -5.19 -7.50
N THR A 323 24.55 -4.24 -6.80
CA THR A 323 25.56 -3.31 -7.37
C THR A 323 26.95 -3.94 -7.54
N THR A 324 27.18 -5.10 -6.92
CA THR A 324 28.40 -5.91 -7.07
C THR A 324 28.02 -7.38 -7.19
N LEU A 325 28.08 -7.94 -8.40
CA LEU A 325 28.29 -9.37 -8.55
C LEU A 325 29.76 -9.61 -8.23
N VAL A 326 30.06 -10.04 -7.00
CA VAL A 326 31.37 -10.65 -6.73
C VAL A 326 31.39 -11.92 -7.59
N LYS A 327 32.15 -11.85 -8.68
CA LYS A 327 32.45 -13.00 -9.54
C LYS A 327 33.25 -14.04 -8.79
#